data_AF-A0A7W2F8C9-F1
#
_entry.id   AF-A0A7W2F8C9-F1
#
_cell.length_a   1.000
_cell.length_b   1.000
_cell.length_c   1.000
_cell.angle_alpha   90.00
_cell.angle_beta   90.00
_cell.angle_gamma   90.00
#
_symmetry.space_group_name_H-M   'P 1'
#
loop_
_entity.id
_entity.type
_entity.pdbx_description
1 polymer ?
#
loop_
_entity_poly.entity_id
_entity_poly.type
_entity_poly.pdbx_seq_one_letter_code
_entity_poly.pdbx_strand_id
1 'polypeptide(L)'
;MRKFKILLGSALLAAVAAAPSHAADFSFSGTIQYQKDVIKIPFTLLQDATDVRVWTDSFHSGGNFDPITAVWKNGVIVGENDDDSTIALGQTYYDSGLRFANLSAGNYLFTIATFNNFANGTHLNDGFRYDSQAAIPLASWDQPANHVGMGPNWSVHLSGVDSATPPPVPEPESYAMLAAGLGLLAFVARRKKQA
;
A
#
# COMPACT_ATOMS: atom_id res chain seq x y z
N MET A 1 -38.70 -26.66 -62.63
CA MET A 1 -37.42 -25.93 -62.52
C MET A 1 -37.52 -24.91 -61.40
N ARG A 2 -37.10 -25.27 -60.17
CA ARG A 2 -37.08 -24.37 -59.00
C ARG A 2 -35.71 -23.70 -58.91
N LYS A 3 -35.68 -22.37 -58.91
CA LYS A 3 -34.45 -21.57 -58.78
C LYS A 3 -33.95 -21.66 -57.33
N PHE A 4 -32.77 -22.22 -57.13
CA PHE A 4 -32.08 -22.24 -55.84
C PHE A 4 -31.37 -20.90 -55.67
N LYS A 5 -31.79 -20.09 -54.69
CA LYS A 5 -31.01 -19.00 -54.12
C LYS A 5 -30.56 -19.49 -52.75
N ILE A 6 -29.27 -19.71 -52.54
CA ILE A 6 -28.70 -19.82 -51.19
C ILE A 6 -27.59 -18.79 -51.07
N LEU A 7 -27.74 -18.00 -50.01
CA LEU A 7 -26.94 -16.85 -49.64
C LEU A 7 -25.49 -17.24 -49.34
N LEU A 8 -24.56 -16.41 -49.82
CA LEU A 8 -23.20 -16.33 -49.31
C LEU A 8 -23.26 -15.76 -47.88
N GLY A 9 -22.94 -16.59 -46.88
CA GLY A 9 -22.77 -16.15 -45.50
C GLY A 9 -21.41 -15.49 -45.33
N SER A 10 -21.40 -14.17 -45.16
CA SER A 10 -20.21 -13.41 -44.78
C SER A 10 -19.84 -13.74 -43.34
N ALA A 11 -18.77 -14.52 -43.13
CA ALA A 11 -18.15 -14.70 -41.83
C ALA A 11 -17.43 -13.40 -41.45
N LEU A 12 -18.05 -12.60 -40.60
CA LEU A 12 -17.43 -11.40 -40.01
C LEU A 12 -16.44 -11.87 -38.94
N LEU A 13 -15.15 -11.78 -39.25
CA LEU A 13 -14.03 -12.06 -38.36
C LEU A 13 -14.00 -10.98 -37.27
N ALA A 14 -14.46 -11.30 -36.06
CA ALA A 14 -14.27 -10.44 -34.89
C ALA A 14 -12.83 -10.60 -34.38
N ALA A 15 -11.90 -9.88 -34.98
CA ALA A 15 -10.58 -9.67 -34.41
C ALA A 15 -10.73 -8.77 -33.18
N VAL A 16 -10.93 -9.39 -32.01
CA VAL A 16 -10.76 -8.69 -30.73
C VAL A 16 -9.28 -8.36 -30.64
N ALA A 17 -8.93 -7.09 -30.87
CA ALA A 17 -7.58 -6.60 -30.65
C ALA A 17 -7.25 -6.81 -29.17
N ALA A 18 -6.37 -7.76 -28.87
CA ALA A 18 -5.75 -7.86 -27.56
C ALA A 18 -4.92 -6.58 -27.37
N ALA A 19 -5.43 -5.64 -26.58
CA ALA A 19 -4.64 -4.50 -26.16
C ALA A 19 -3.41 -5.03 -25.39
N PRO A 20 -2.21 -4.46 -25.61
CA PRO A 20 -1.07 -4.80 -24.77
C PRO A 20 -1.42 -4.48 -23.31
N SER A 21 -1.37 -5.48 -22.44
CA SER A 21 -1.45 -5.26 -21.00
C SER A 21 -0.15 -4.57 -20.57
N HIS A 22 -0.19 -3.24 -20.47
CA HIS A 22 0.86 -2.54 -19.75
C HIS A 22 0.68 -2.87 -18.27
N ALA A 23 1.67 -3.54 -17.67
CA ALA A 23 1.74 -3.62 -16.22
C ALA A 23 1.77 -2.18 -15.68
N ALA A 24 0.81 -1.83 -14.84
CA ALA A 24 0.72 -0.50 -14.28
C ALA A 24 1.75 -0.34 -13.15
N ASP A 25 2.36 0.84 -13.09
CA ASP A 25 3.16 1.26 -11.94
C ASP A 25 2.25 2.04 -10.99
N PHE A 26 2.26 1.63 -9.73
CA PHE A 26 1.52 2.29 -8.65
C PHE A 26 2.51 2.93 -7.69
N SER A 27 2.15 4.09 -7.16
CA SER A 27 2.96 4.76 -6.14
C SER A 27 2.06 5.44 -5.14
N PHE A 28 2.40 5.28 -3.86
CA PHE A 28 1.66 5.85 -2.75
C PHE A 28 2.65 6.46 -1.75
N SER A 29 2.18 7.47 -1.02
CA SER A 29 2.98 8.11 0.01
C SER A 29 2.08 8.55 1.15
N GLY A 30 2.68 8.72 2.33
CA GLY A 30 1.97 9.22 3.50
C GLY A 30 2.91 9.40 4.68
N THR A 31 2.33 9.38 5.87
CA THR A 31 3.08 9.45 7.13
C THR A 31 2.64 8.36 8.09
N ILE A 32 3.52 8.00 9.01
CA ILE A 32 3.22 7.22 10.21
C ILE A 32 3.52 8.06 11.45
N GLN A 33 2.86 7.75 12.56
CA GLN A 33 2.99 8.53 13.80
C GLN A 33 3.87 7.81 14.83
N TYR A 34 3.73 6.49 14.90
CA TYR A 34 4.34 5.65 15.93
C TYR A 34 5.21 4.57 15.32
N GLN A 35 6.19 4.12 16.10
CA GLN A 35 7.11 3.05 15.70
C GLN A 35 6.41 1.73 15.32
N LYS A 36 5.26 1.49 15.95
CA LYS A 36 4.46 0.27 15.73
C LYS A 36 3.50 0.37 14.56
N ASP A 37 3.40 1.53 13.90
CA ASP A 37 2.51 1.68 12.77
C ASP A 37 2.97 0.79 11.61
N VAL A 38 2.01 0.10 11.00
CA VAL A 38 2.23 -0.75 9.82
C VAL A 38 1.26 -0.33 8.75
N ILE A 39 1.78 0.18 7.65
CA ILE A 39 0.99 0.53 6.49
C ILE A 39 0.72 -0.73 5.67
N LYS A 40 -0.51 -0.86 5.17
CA LYS A 40 -1.03 -2.06 4.50
C LYS A 40 -1.59 -1.67 3.14
N ILE A 41 -0.99 -2.19 2.08
CA ILE A 41 -1.31 -1.84 0.70
C ILE A 41 -1.72 -3.12 -0.03
N PRO A 42 -3.03 -3.34 -0.23
CA PRO A 42 -3.48 -4.50 -0.98
C PRO A 42 -3.19 -4.29 -2.47
N PHE A 43 -2.76 -5.37 -3.13
CA PHE A 43 -2.59 -5.42 -4.58
C PHE A 43 -3.06 -6.77 -5.13
N THR A 44 -3.32 -6.83 -6.43
CA THR A 44 -3.82 -8.04 -7.08
C THR A 44 -3.05 -8.39 -8.34
N LEU A 45 -3.06 -9.70 -8.62
CA LEU A 45 -2.61 -10.30 -9.87
C LEU A 45 -3.79 -11.10 -10.44
N LEU A 46 -4.30 -10.71 -11.61
CA LEU A 46 -5.40 -11.36 -12.32
C LEU A 46 -4.94 -12.67 -13.00
N GLN A 47 -3.65 -12.77 -13.28
CA GLN A 47 -2.98 -13.94 -13.85
C GLN A 47 -1.60 -14.10 -13.19
N ASP A 48 -0.94 -15.23 -13.44
CA ASP A 48 0.45 -15.40 -13.01
C ASP A 48 1.33 -14.31 -13.64
N ALA A 49 2.18 -13.69 -12.83
CA ALA A 49 3.00 -12.56 -13.22
C ALA A 49 4.48 -12.82 -12.96
N THR A 50 5.33 -12.24 -13.80
CA THR A 50 6.78 -12.28 -13.66
C THR A 50 7.30 -10.88 -13.37
N ASP A 51 8.44 -10.80 -12.68
CA ASP A 51 9.12 -9.54 -12.37
C ASP A 51 8.25 -8.54 -11.57
N VAL A 52 7.49 -9.05 -10.61
CA VAL A 52 6.73 -8.22 -9.68
C VAL A 52 7.71 -7.59 -8.70
N ARG A 53 7.65 -6.26 -8.57
CA ARG A 53 8.50 -5.52 -7.64
C ARG A 53 7.65 -4.64 -6.75
N VAL A 54 7.98 -4.65 -5.46
CA VAL A 54 7.45 -3.72 -4.47
C VAL A 54 8.64 -3.15 -3.71
N TRP A 55 8.71 -1.82 -3.56
CA TRP A 55 9.86 -1.20 -2.90
C TRP A 55 9.50 0.15 -2.30
N THR A 56 10.40 0.67 -1.49
CA THR A 56 10.32 1.96 -0.85
C THR A 56 11.50 2.82 -1.30
N ASP A 57 11.31 4.14 -1.31
CA ASP A 57 12.37 5.15 -1.35
C ASP A 57 12.24 6.10 -0.15
N SER A 58 11.70 5.55 0.95
CA SER A 58 11.28 6.28 2.14
C SER A 58 12.46 6.85 2.92
N PHE A 59 13.56 6.10 3.07
CA PHE A 59 14.66 6.46 3.97
C PHE A 59 15.26 7.82 3.64
N HIS A 60 15.33 8.15 2.35
CA HIS A 60 15.76 9.46 1.85
C HIS A 60 17.09 9.93 2.46
N SER A 61 18.10 9.05 2.47
CA SER A 61 19.43 9.32 3.05
C SER A 61 19.41 9.77 4.52
N GLY A 62 18.46 9.25 5.32
CA GLY A 62 18.30 9.58 6.74
C GLY A 62 17.34 10.74 6.99
N GLY A 63 16.64 11.22 5.96
CA GLY A 63 15.57 12.21 6.13
C GLY A 63 14.32 11.62 6.79
N ASN A 64 14.04 10.34 6.57
CA ASN A 64 12.94 9.62 7.22
C ASN A 64 13.42 8.34 7.89
N PHE A 65 12.51 7.69 8.60
CA PHE A 65 12.76 6.40 9.24
C PHE A 65 13.30 5.36 8.25
N ASP A 66 14.06 4.42 8.79
CA ASP A 66 14.52 3.20 8.12
C ASP A 66 13.33 2.22 7.89
N PRO A 67 12.90 1.99 6.63
CA PRO A 67 11.76 1.14 6.31
C PRO A 67 12.10 -0.35 6.26
N ILE A 68 11.18 -1.18 6.74
CA ILE A 68 11.17 -2.63 6.51
C ILE A 68 9.91 -3.05 5.75
N THR A 69 10.01 -4.03 4.86
CA THR A 69 8.90 -4.46 4.00
C THR A 69 8.59 -5.95 4.06
N ALA A 70 7.31 -6.30 3.86
CA ALA A 70 6.88 -7.68 3.67
C ALA A 70 5.74 -7.81 2.65
N VAL A 71 5.66 -8.95 1.97
CA VAL A 71 4.57 -9.34 1.08
C VAL A 71 3.89 -10.58 1.62
N TRP A 72 2.56 -10.55 1.60
CA TRP A 72 1.70 -11.61 2.10
C TRP A 72 0.74 -12.07 1.01
N LYS A 73 0.48 -13.38 0.93
CA LYS A 73 -0.58 -13.97 0.09
C LYS A 73 -1.57 -14.68 0.99
N ASN A 74 -2.83 -14.28 0.95
CA ASN A 74 -3.89 -14.85 1.81
C ASN A 74 -3.50 -14.92 3.30
N GLY A 75 -2.77 -13.91 3.78
CA GLY A 75 -2.30 -13.83 5.17
C GLY A 75 -1.08 -14.69 5.50
N VAL A 76 -0.45 -15.35 4.54
CA VAL A 76 0.83 -16.07 4.71
C VAL A 76 1.95 -15.28 4.08
N ILE A 77 3.09 -15.15 4.75
CA ILE A 77 4.24 -14.41 4.25
C ILE A 77 4.83 -15.07 3.00
N VAL A 78 5.14 -14.26 2.00
CA VAL A 78 5.78 -14.64 0.73
C VAL A 78 7.24 -14.21 0.72
N GLY A 79 7.51 -13.04 1.29
CA GLY A 79 8.85 -12.50 1.46
C GLY A 79 8.84 -11.32 2.43
N GLU A 80 9.98 -11.07 3.03
CA GLU A 80 10.25 -9.94 3.92
C GLU A 80 11.68 -9.48 3.64
N ASN A 81 11.91 -8.18 3.69
CA ASN A 81 13.20 -7.59 3.42
C ASN A 81 13.42 -6.39 4.32
N ASP A 82 14.64 -6.27 4.84
CA ASP A 82 15.14 -5.10 5.56
C ASP A 82 15.68 -4.10 4.54
N ASP A 83 16.93 -4.26 4.09
CA ASP A 83 17.56 -3.38 3.11
C ASP A 83 17.72 -4.04 1.73
N ASP A 84 17.23 -3.39 0.69
CA ASP A 84 17.58 -3.70 -0.71
C ASP A 84 17.44 -2.45 -1.58
N SER A 85 18.59 -1.79 -1.82
CA SER A 85 18.70 -0.59 -2.65
C SER A 85 18.78 -0.88 -4.16
N THR A 86 18.62 -2.13 -4.58
CA THR A 86 18.86 -2.57 -5.95
C THR A 86 17.59 -2.83 -6.76
N ILE A 87 16.40 -2.71 -6.15
CA ILE A 87 15.11 -3.01 -6.80
C ILE A 87 14.80 -1.98 -7.90
N ALA A 88 15.04 -0.69 -7.62
CA ALA A 88 14.78 0.40 -8.56
C ALA A 88 15.67 1.62 -8.31
N LEU A 89 15.77 2.48 -9.34
CA LEU A 89 16.42 3.78 -9.21
C LEU A 89 15.67 4.66 -8.20
N GLY A 90 16.41 5.44 -7.40
CA GLY A 90 15.85 6.32 -6.37
C GLY A 90 16.03 5.78 -4.95
N GLN A 91 16.22 4.47 -4.81
CA GLN A 91 16.52 3.86 -3.51
C GLN A 91 17.91 4.24 -3.00
N THR A 92 18.00 4.31 -1.69
CA THR A 92 19.21 4.52 -0.91
C THR A 92 19.48 3.30 -0.02
N TYR A 93 20.60 3.29 0.71
CA TYR A 93 21.17 2.07 1.29
C TYR A 93 20.29 1.39 2.35
N TYR A 94 19.39 2.11 3.03
CA TYR A 94 18.40 1.55 3.95
C TYR A 94 16.98 1.52 3.37
N ASP A 95 16.82 1.73 2.06
CA ASP A 95 15.53 1.49 1.45
C ASP A 95 15.28 0.00 1.25
N SER A 96 14.00 -0.38 1.31
CA SER A 96 13.57 -1.76 1.39
C SER A 96 12.74 -2.15 0.17
N GLY A 97 12.81 -3.41 -0.23
CA GLY A 97 11.92 -3.92 -1.25
C GLY A 97 12.10 -5.40 -1.53
N LEU A 98 11.21 -5.91 -2.38
CA LEU A 98 11.16 -7.30 -2.78
C LEU A 98 10.94 -7.37 -4.29
N ARG A 99 11.71 -8.23 -4.96
CA ARG A 99 11.54 -8.60 -6.37
C ARG A 99 11.21 -10.08 -6.47
N PHE A 100 10.10 -10.39 -7.13
CA PHE A 100 9.65 -11.75 -7.37
C PHE A 100 9.78 -12.11 -8.84
N ALA A 101 10.58 -13.12 -9.13
CA ALA A 101 10.69 -13.65 -10.48
C ALA A 101 9.35 -14.17 -11.00
N ASN A 102 8.56 -14.80 -10.12
CA ASN A 102 7.23 -15.34 -10.44
C ASN A 102 6.32 -15.19 -9.21
N LEU A 103 5.11 -14.69 -9.41
CA LEU A 103 4.01 -14.76 -8.46
C LEU A 103 2.76 -15.28 -9.17
N SER A 104 2.12 -16.27 -8.57
CA SER A 104 0.83 -16.77 -9.08
C SER A 104 -0.29 -15.73 -8.94
N ALA A 105 -1.35 -15.85 -9.73
CA ALA A 105 -2.56 -15.03 -9.59
C ALA A 105 -3.10 -15.04 -8.15
N GLY A 106 -3.71 -13.92 -7.73
CA GLY A 106 -4.39 -13.80 -6.44
C GLY A 106 -4.30 -12.42 -5.80
N ASN A 107 -4.74 -12.38 -4.55
CA ASN A 107 -4.71 -11.19 -3.70
C ASN A 107 -3.49 -11.21 -2.80
N TYR A 108 -2.82 -10.08 -2.74
CA TYR A 108 -1.64 -9.90 -1.93
C TYR A 108 -1.78 -8.66 -1.05
N LEU A 109 -0.99 -8.63 0.00
CA LEU A 109 -0.81 -7.46 0.84
C LEU A 109 0.67 -7.12 0.87
N PHE A 110 1.02 -5.88 0.59
CA PHE A 110 2.32 -5.31 0.87
C PHE A 110 2.25 -4.54 2.18
N THR A 111 3.24 -4.72 3.05
CA THR A 111 3.36 -3.98 4.30
C THR A 111 4.68 -3.26 4.39
N ILE A 112 4.64 -2.03 4.88
CA ILE A 112 5.82 -1.25 5.25
C ILE A 112 5.67 -0.83 6.71
N ALA A 113 6.76 -0.95 7.46
CA ALA A 113 6.86 -0.52 8.84
C ALA A 113 8.24 0.12 9.08
N THR A 114 8.46 0.61 10.29
CA THR A 114 9.80 1.05 10.72
C THR A 114 10.66 -0.15 11.07
N PHE A 115 11.94 -0.13 10.77
CA PHE A 115 12.87 -1.13 11.27
C PHE A 115 12.99 -1.01 12.81
N ASN A 116 12.99 -2.09 13.60
CA ASN A 116 12.99 -3.51 13.22
C ASN A 116 11.64 -4.19 13.48
N ASN A 117 10.54 -3.58 13.05
CA ASN A 117 9.18 -4.09 13.20
C ASN A 117 8.88 -5.27 12.26
N PHE A 118 9.70 -6.32 12.32
CA PHE A 118 9.55 -7.58 11.59
C PHE A 118 8.22 -8.28 11.94
N ALA A 119 7.75 -9.11 11.01
CA ALA A 119 6.74 -10.12 11.28
C ALA A 119 7.16 -11.06 12.42
N ASN A 120 6.26 -11.37 13.35
CA ASN A 120 6.53 -12.31 14.44
C ASN A 120 6.50 -13.79 14.00
N GLY A 121 5.99 -14.07 12.80
CA GLY A 121 5.76 -15.43 12.31
C GLY A 121 5.40 -15.47 10.83
N THR A 122 4.89 -16.60 10.37
CA THR A 122 4.57 -16.82 8.96
C THR A 122 3.18 -16.33 8.58
N HIS A 123 2.34 -15.98 9.55
CA HIS A 123 0.99 -15.50 9.32
C HIS A 123 0.83 -14.04 9.74
N LEU A 124 0.03 -13.29 8.97
CA LEU A 124 -0.24 -11.88 9.23
C LEU A 124 -0.88 -11.63 10.60
N ASN A 125 -1.60 -12.62 11.14
CA ASN A 125 -2.22 -12.56 12.47
C ASN A 125 -1.26 -12.88 13.62
N ASP A 126 -0.04 -13.35 13.34
CA ASP A 126 1.03 -13.45 14.34
C ASP A 126 1.52 -12.05 14.78
N GLY A 127 1.19 -11.03 13.98
CA GLY A 127 1.48 -9.63 14.25
C GLY A 127 2.94 -9.27 13.96
N PHE A 128 3.31 -8.08 14.43
CA PHE A 128 4.65 -7.50 14.26
C PHE A 128 5.31 -7.27 15.62
N ARG A 129 6.63 -7.14 15.61
CA ARG A 129 7.47 -7.04 16.82
C ARG A 129 6.98 -5.99 17.83
N TYR A 130 6.44 -4.87 17.36
CA TYR A 130 6.03 -3.75 18.21
C TYR A 130 4.53 -3.72 18.55
N ASP A 131 3.75 -4.71 18.12
CA ASP A 131 2.31 -4.74 18.35
C ASP A 131 1.95 -4.74 19.84
N SER A 132 2.75 -5.42 20.68
CA SER A 132 2.53 -5.47 22.13
C SER A 132 3.21 -4.33 22.90
N GLN A 133 3.92 -3.42 22.23
CA GLN A 133 4.62 -2.31 22.88
C GLN A 133 3.74 -1.08 22.99
N ALA A 134 4.04 -0.24 23.99
CA ALA A 134 3.45 1.09 24.09
C ALA A 134 3.83 1.93 22.87
N ALA A 135 2.90 2.72 22.35
CA ALA A 135 3.16 3.58 21.21
C ALA A 135 4.14 4.69 21.62
N ILE A 136 5.21 4.84 20.84
CA ILE A 136 6.25 5.86 21.00
C ILE A 136 6.22 6.71 19.71
N PRO A 137 5.98 8.03 19.80
CA PRO A 137 6.04 8.89 18.63
C PRO A 137 7.41 8.79 17.96
N LEU A 138 7.45 8.68 16.62
CA LEU A 138 8.70 8.55 15.88
C LEU A 138 9.71 9.66 16.17
N ALA A 139 9.23 10.90 16.32
CA ALA A 139 10.06 12.05 16.67
C ALA A 139 10.80 11.89 18.01
N SER A 140 10.36 10.99 18.88
CA SER A 140 10.93 10.71 20.22
C SER A 140 11.53 9.31 20.34
N TRP A 141 11.50 8.52 19.27
CA TRP A 141 11.91 7.12 19.32
C TRP A 141 13.40 6.99 19.02
N ASP A 142 14.16 6.53 20.01
CA ASP A 142 15.61 6.34 19.92
C ASP A 142 15.95 4.86 20.13
N GLN A 143 16.62 4.27 19.15
CA GLN A 143 17.03 2.87 19.17
C GLN A 143 18.24 2.66 18.23
N PRO A 144 18.97 1.52 18.30
CA PRO A 144 20.22 1.34 17.57
C PRO A 144 20.17 1.59 16.06
N ALA A 145 18.98 1.47 15.44
CA ALA A 145 18.78 1.64 14.00
C ALA A 145 17.75 2.73 13.65
N ASN A 146 17.36 3.57 14.62
CA ASN A 146 16.50 4.73 14.34
C ASN A 146 16.78 5.79 15.41
N HIS A 147 17.08 7.02 14.98
CA HIS A 147 17.50 8.09 15.87
C HIS A 147 16.36 9.07 16.16
N VAL A 148 16.48 9.81 17.26
CA VAL A 148 15.53 10.89 17.56
C VAL A 148 15.44 11.87 16.39
N GLY A 149 14.21 12.22 16.01
CA GLY A 149 13.94 13.24 14.99
C GLY A 149 13.91 12.73 13.54
N MET A 150 13.88 11.42 13.31
CA MET A 150 13.64 10.90 11.95
C MET A 150 12.26 11.33 11.42
N GLY A 151 12.20 11.65 10.13
CA GLY A 151 10.97 12.01 9.45
C GLY A 151 9.95 10.85 9.39
N PRO A 152 8.64 11.15 9.42
CA PRO A 152 7.59 10.14 9.45
C PRO A 152 7.15 9.65 8.06
N ASN A 153 7.74 10.19 6.99
CA ASN A 153 7.20 10.01 5.65
C ASN A 153 7.55 8.62 5.12
N TRP A 154 6.57 8.00 4.48
CA TRP A 154 6.77 6.80 3.69
C TRP A 154 6.38 7.06 2.24
N SER A 155 7.07 6.36 1.36
CA SER A 155 6.86 6.33 -0.08
C SER A 155 7.13 4.92 -0.58
N VAL A 156 6.20 4.41 -1.38
CA VAL A 156 6.17 3.02 -1.84
C VAL A 156 5.77 2.95 -3.29
N HIS A 157 6.29 1.95 -3.97
CA HIS A 157 6.07 1.71 -5.38
C HIS A 157 5.82 0.24 -5.65
N LEU A 158 4.94 -0.04 -6.61
CA LEU A 158 4.62 -1.38 -7.06
C LEU A 158 4.66 -1.39 -8.59
N SER A 159 5.31 -2.40 -9.18
CA SER A 159 5.32 -2.63 -10.63
C SER A 159 5.09 -4.11 -10.93
N GLY A 160 4.54 -4.40 -12.11
CA GLY A 160 4.21 -5.77 -12.49
C GLY A 160 2.89 -6.28 -11.88
N VAL A 161 2.04 -5.39 -11.36
CA VAL A 161 0.75 -5.74 -10.72
C VAL A 161 -0.44 -5.19 -11.50
N ASP A 162 -1.62 -5.80 -11.36
CA ASP A 162 -2.84 -5.38 -12.07
C ASP A 162 -3.60 -4.27 -11.35
N SER A 163 -3.58 -4.27 -10.02
CA SER A 163 -4.17 -3.20 -9.22
C SER A 163 -3.46 -3.07 -7.87
N ALA A 164 -3.45 -1.87 -7.32
CA ALA A 164 -3.10 -1.59 -5.94
C ALA A 164 -3.99 -0.47 -5.39
N THR A 165 -4.39 -0.59 -4.13
CA THR A 165 -5.27 0.40 -3.49
C THR A 165 -4.48 1.15 -2.42
N PRO A 166 -4.59 2.49 -2.33
CA PRO A 166 -3.94 3.24 -1.26
C PRO A 166 -4.42 2.75 0.11
N PRO A 167 -3.56 2.83 1.14
CA PRO A 167 -3.98 2.50 2.50
C PRO A 167 -5.13 3.42 2.93
N PRO A 168 -6.05 2.95 3.78
CA PRO A 168 -7.12 3.79 4.31
C PRO A 168 -6.52 5.02 4.99
N VAL A 169 -6.84 6.21 4.49
CA VAL A 169 -6.50 7.47 5.15
C VAL A 169 -7.54 7.68 6.25
N PRO A 170 -7.14 7.87 7.53
CA PRO A 170 -8.08 8.23 8.58
C PRO A 170 -8.90 9.44 8.13
N GLU A 171 -10.23 9.37 8.27
CA GLU A 171 -11.07 10.49 7.85
C GLU A 171 -10.62 11.77 8.57
N PRO A 172 -10.47 12.89 7.85
CA PRO A 172 -9.99 14.11 8.45
C PRO A 172 -10.93 14.56 9.57
N GLU A 173 -10.36 15.18 10.60
CA GLU A 173 -11.08 15.82 11.72
C GLU A 173 -12.15 16.83 11.26
N SER A 174 -12.17 17.17 9.96
CA SER A 174 -13.20 17.96 9.30
C SER A 174 -14.63 17.50 9.63
N TYR A 175 -14.90 16.20 9.80
CA TYR A 175 -16.24 15.75 10.21
C TYR A 175 -16.53 16.06 11.68
N ALA A 176 -15.53 15.91 12.56
CA ALA A 176 -15.65 16.32 13.96
C ALA A 176 -15.84 17.83 14.08
N MET A 177 -15.13 18.62 13.26
CA MET A 177 -15.25 20.08 13.21
C MET A 177 -16.60 20.54 12.61
N LEU A 178 -17.09 19.85 11.58
CA LEU A 178 -18.43 20.08 11.03
C LEU A 178 -19.50 19.78 12.08
N ALA A 179 -19.39 18.64 12.77
CA ALA A 179 -20.29 18.26 13.85
C ALA A 179 -20.25 19.25 15.01
N ALA A 180 -19.06 19.70 15.43
CA ALA A 180 -18.89 20.73 16.44
C ALA A 180 -19.50 22.07 16.01
N GLY A 181 -19.29 22.48 14.75
CA GLY A 181 -19.89 23.68 14.16
C GLY A 181 -21.42 23.63 14.15
N LEU A 182 -22.01 22.51 13.73
CA LEU A 182 -23.45 22.28 13.76
C LEU A 182 -24.00 22.25 15.20
N GLY A 183 -23.25 21.66 16.12
CA GLY A 183 -23.57 21.65 17.56
C GLY A 183 -23.64 23.05 18.16
N LEU A 184 -22.67 23.92 17.83
CA LEU A 184 -22.67 25.32 18.25
C LEU A 184 -23.86 26.09 17.67
N LEU A 185 -24.18 25.90 16.39
CA LEU A 185 -25.34 26.56 15.76
C LEU A 185 -26.66 26.13 16.40
N ALA A 186 -26.82 24.83 16.69
CA ALA A 186 -28.00 24.31 17.38
C ALA A 186 -28.13 24.88 18.80
N PHE A 187 -27.01 25.01 19.53
CA PHE A 187 -26.98 25.60 20.87
C PHE A 187 -27.40 27.08 20.85
N VAL A 188 -26.87 27.87 19.91
CA VAL A 188 -27.24 29.29 19.75
C VAL A 188 -28.72 29.44 19.38
N ALA A 189 -29.22 28.62 18.45
CA ALA A 189 -30.62 28.63 18.05
C ALA A 189 -31.56 28.30 19.23
N ARG A 190 -31.17 27.37 20.10
CA ARG A 190 -31.92 27.03 21.32
C ARG A 190 -31.99 28.18 22.31
N ARG A 191 -30.87 28.89 22.54
CA ARG A 191 -30.84 30.04 23.45
C ARG A 191 -31.73 31.20 22.98
N LYS A 192 -31.79 31.45 21.68
CA LYS A 192 -32.66 32.49 21.09
C LYS A 192 -34.15 32.20 21.22
N LYS A 193 -34.55 30.94 21.42
CA LYS A 193 -35.96 30.55 21.65
C LYS A 193 -36.37 30.64 23.13
N GLN A 194 -35.42 30.74 24.04
CA GLN A 194 -35.65 30.78 25.49
C GLN A 194 -35.53 32.19 26.09
N ALA A 195 -35.11 33.18 25.30
CA ALA A 195 -35.11 34.61 25.62
C ALA A 195 -36.25 35.30 24.87
#